data_AF-A0A7V9ESQ7-F1
#
_entry.id   AF-A0A7V9ESQ7-F1
#
_cell.length_a   1.000
_cell.length_b   1.000
_cell.length_c   1.000
_cell.angle_alpha   90.00
_cell.angle_beta   90.00
_cell.angle_gamma   90.00
#
_symmetry.space_group_name_H-M   'P 1'
#
loop_
_entity.id
_entity.type
_entity.pdbx_description
1 polymer ?
#
loop_
_entity_poly.entity_id
_entity_poly.type
_entity_poly.pdbx_seq_one_letter_code
_entity_poly.pdbx_strand_id
1 'polypeptide(L)' 'MSAHLSRRQQGQPGAVRALSWRAQNRLHSRYTRLMARRLQRNKAMVAIARELCGFIWELLRTQSCYQAQSPSV' A
#
# COMPACT_ATOMS: atom_id res chain seq x y z
N MET A 1 2.42 13.39 -12.09
CA MET A 1 3.22 12.68 -11.07
C MET A 1 4.36 13.60 -10.63
N SER A 2 4.58 13.80 -9.32
CA SER A 2 5.67 14.65 -8.83
C SER A 2 7.04 14.04 -9.15
N ALA A 3 8.03 14.87 -9.50
CA ALA A 3 9.37 14.43 -9.91
C ALA A 3 10.06 13.52 -8.87
N HIS A 4 9.81 13.75 -7.58
CA HIS A 4 10.33 12.91 -6.49
C HIS A 4 9.74 11.49 -6.49
N LEU A 5 8.44 11.34 -6.79
CA LEU A 5 7.78 10.04 -6.85
C LEU A 5 8.27 9.23 -8.06
N SER A 6 8.49 9.89 -9.19
CA SER A 6 9.05 9.24 -10.38
C SER A 6 10.46 8.72 -10.09
N ARG A 7 11.31 9.51 -9.41
CA ARG A 7 12.67 9.09 -9.03
C ARG A 7 12.69 7.85 -8.13
N ARG A 8 11.77 7.75 -7.17
CA ARG A 8 11.67 6.55 -6.30
C ARG A 8 11.14 5.30 -7.00
N GLN A 9 10.41 5.49 -8.10
CA GLN A 9 9.89 4.38 -8.91
C GLN A 9 10.86 3.91 -10.00
N GLN A 10 11.93 4.68 -10.28
CA GLN A 10 12.97 4.26 -11.21
C GLN A 10 13.67 3.01 -10.67
N GLY A 11 13.79 1.97 -11.51
CA GLY A 11 14.39 0.68 -11.15
C GLY A 11 13.49 -0.25 -10.34
N GLN A 12 12.25 0.14 -10.01
CA GLN A 12 11.32 -0.74 -9.29
C GLN A 12 10.60 -1.72 -10.24
N PRO A 13 10.38 -2.98 -9.84
CA PRO A 13 9.62 -3.93 -10.62
C PRO A 13 8.22 -3.41 -10.96
N GLY A 14 7.72 -3.72 -12.17
CA GLY A 14 6.39 -3.30 -12.61
C GLY A 14 5.28 -3.72 -11.64
N ALA A 15 5.39 -4.92 -11.06
CA ALA A 15 4.47 -5.43 -10.04
C ALA A 15 4.42 -4.54 -8.79
N VAL A 16 5.57 -4.09 -8.30
CA VAL A 16 5.68 -3.20 -7.12
C VAL A 16 5.05 -1.83 -7.42
N ARG A 17 5.25 -1.29 -8.62
CA ARG A 17 4.63 -0.02 -9.04
C ARG A 17 3.11 -0.15 -9.15
N ALA A 18 2.61 -1.23 -9.75
CA ALA A 18 1.17 -1.49 -9.86
C ALA A 18 0.50 -1.66 -8.49
N LEU A 19 1.16 -2.39 -7.58
CA LEU A 19 0.71 -2.56 -6.20
C LEU A 19 0.66 -1.22 -5.45
N SER A 20 1.72 -0.42 -5.55
CA SER A 20 1.79 0.91 -4.94
C SER A 20 0.68 1.83 -5.45
N TRP A 21 0.36 1.78 -6.74
CA TRP A 21 -0.74 2.54 -7.33
C TRP A 21 -2.11 2.08 -6.79
N ARG A 22 -2.33 0.76 -6.73
CA ARG A 22 -3.55 0.17 -6.16
C ARG A 22 -3.73 0.55 -4.70
N ALA A 23 -2.66 0.52 -3.91
CA ALA A 23 -2.65 0.94 -2.51
C ALA A 23 -3.05 2.40 -2.36
N GLN A 24 -2.42 3.31 -3.12
CA GLN A 24 -2.74 4.75 -3.07
C GLN A 24 -4.23 5.01 -3.36
N ASN A 25 -4.76 4.45 -4.45
CA ASN A 25 -6.17 4.64 -4.83
C ASN A 25 -7.14 4.08 -3.78
N ARG A 26 -6.84 2.89 -3.25
CA ARG A 26 -7.67 2.22 -2.23
C ARG A 26 -7.69 3.00 -0.93
N LEU A 27 -6.53 3.36 -0.40
CA LEU A 27 -6.38 4.05 0.88
C LEU A 27 -6.98 5.46 0.80
N HIS A 28 -6.77 6.19 -0.32
CA HIS A 28 -7.38 7.49 -0.52
C HIS A 28 -8.90 7.38 -0.55
N SER A 29 -9.47 6.49 -1.39
CA SER A 29 -10.92 6.27 -1.46
C SER A 29 -11.52 5.88 -0.11
N ARG A 30 -10.85 5.01 0.65
CA ARG A 30 -11.29 4.60 1.99
C ARG A 30 -11.29 5.78 2.95
N TYR A 31 -10.24 6.59 2.96
CA TYR A 31 -10.14 7.76 3.83
C TYR A 31 -11.26 8.76 3.54
N THR A 32 -11.47 9.08 2.26
CA THR A 32 -12.51 10.03 1.83
C THR A 32 -13.91 9.55 2.23
N ARG A 33 -14.20 8.24 2.09
CA ARG A 33 -15.46 7.65 2.55
C ARG A 33 -15.65 7.72 4.07
N LEU A 34 -14.59 7.52 4.85
CA LEU A 34 -14.67 7.60 6.32
C LEU A 34 -14.85 9.04 6.79
N MET A 35 -14.19 10.00 6.15
CA MET A 35 -14.38 11.43 6.43
C MET A 35 -15.77 11.93 6.01
N ALA A 36 -16.31 11.46 4.89
CA ALA A 36 -17.68 11.77 4.48
C ALA A 36 -18.73 11.30 5.51
N ARG A 37 -18.44 10.23 6.26
CA ARG A 37 -19.27 9.73 7.37
C ARG A 37 -19.05 10.47 8.70
N ARG A 38 -18.27 11.56 8.70
CA ARG A 38 -17.89 12.33 9.89
C ARG A 38 -17.26 11.49 11.01
N LEU A 39 -16.59 10.38 10.66
CA LEU A 39 -15.88 9.57 11.63
C LEU A 39 -14.71 10.37 12.22
N GLN A 40 -14.44 10.19 13.51
CA GLN A 40 -13.28 10.80 14.17
C GLN A 40 -12.00 10.51 13.38
N ARG A 41 -11.21 11.55 13.11
CA ARG A 41 -9.98 11.48 12.31
C ARG A 41 -9.05 10.36 12.74
N ASN A 42 -8.84 10.19 14.05
CA ASN A 42 -7.97 9.14 14.59
C ASN A 42 -8.47 7.73 14.25
N LYS A 43 -9.78 7.48 14.34
CA LYS A 43 -10.38 6.20 13.97
C LYS A 43 -10.21 5.91 12.48
N ALA A 44 -10.37 6.93 11.63
CA ALA A 44 -10.13 6.78 10.21
C ALA A 44 -8.65 6.50 9.91
N MET A 45 -7.72 7.21 10.55
CA MET A 45 -6.28 6.98 10.39
C MET A 45 -5.87 5.57 10.79
N VAL A 46 -6.39 5.03 11.90
CA VAL A 46 -6.11 3.64 12.32
C VAL A 46 -6.64 2.64 11.30
N ALA A 47 -7.85 2.86 10.75
CA ALA A 47 -8.40 1.99 9.71
C ALA A 47 -7.53 1.99 8.44
N ILE A 48 -7.02 3.15 8.03
CA ILE A 48 -6.11 3.30 6.88
C ILE A 48 -4.76 2.64 7.17
N ALA A 49 -4.18 2.84 8.35
CA ALA A 49 -2.91 2.24 8.74
C ALA A 49 -2.99 0.70 8.71
N ARG A 50 -4.09 0.13 9.17
CA ARG A 50 -4.29 -1.33 9.15
C ARG A 50 -4.39 -1.89 7.73
N GLU A 51 -5.05 -1.17 6.83
CA GLU A 51 -5.12 -1.56 5.42
C GLU A 51 -3.76 -1.38 4.71
N LEU A 52 -2.99 -0.34 5.07
CA LEU A 52 -1.62 -0.13 4.59
C LEU A 52 -0.69 -1.29 4.96
N CYS A 53 -0.78 -1.83 6.19
CA CYS A 53 0.01 -3.00 6.59
C CYS A 53 -0.25 -4.21 5.69
N GLY A 54 -1.50 -4.40 5.23
CA GLY A 54 -1.84 -5.46 4.27
C GLY A 54 -1.14 -5.28 2.92
N PHE A 55 -1.08 -4.05 2.41
CA PHE A 55 -0.34 -3.75 1.18
C PHE A 55 1.17 -3.94 1.33
N ILE A 56 1.74 -3.56 2.49
CA ILE A 56 3.16 -3.79 2.78
C ILE A 56 3.47 -5.29 2.80
N TRP A 57 2.58 -6.09 3.37
CA TRP A 57 2.70 -7.55 3.36
C TRP A 57 2.66 -8.13 1.94
N GLU A 58 1.70 -7.72 1.11
CA GLU A 58 1.62 -8.13 -0.31
C GLU A 58 2.90 -7.73 -1.08
N LEU A 59 3.46 -6.55 -0.79
CA LEU A 59 4.71 -6.08 -1.37
C LEU A 59 5.89 -6.96 -0.95
N LEU A 60 5.99 -7.29 0.35
CA LEU A 60 7.05 -8.14 0.88
C LEU A 60 7.02 -9.52 0.23
N ARG A 61 5.82 -10.08 0.01
CA ARG A 61 5.64 -11.35 -0.70
C ARG A 61 6.14 -11.31 -2.14
N THR A 62 6.22 -10.13 -2.75
CA THR A 62 6.74 -9.99 -4.13
C THR A 62 8.28 -10.02 -4.17
N GLN A 63 8.97 -9.92 -3.02
CA GLN A 63 10.43 -9.93 -2.96
C GLN A 63 11.00 -11.35 -3.03
N SER A 64 12.07 -11.53 -3.81
CA SER A 64 12.71 -12.83 -4.04
C SER A 64 13.22 -13.50 -2.75
N CYS A 65 13.72 -12.71 -1.79
CA CYS A 65 14.19 -13.22 -0.51
C CYS A 65 13.06 -13.79 0.37
N TYR A 66 11.87 -13.21 0.30
CA TYR A 66 10.70 -13.70 1.03
C TYR A 66 10.11 -14.96 0.36
N GLN A 67 10.13 -15.01 -0.97
CA GLN A 67 9.72 -16.20 -1.74
C GLN A 67 10.60 -17.42 -1.40
N ALA A 68 11.90 -17.24 -1.24
CA ALA A 68 12.84 -18.31 -0.86
C ALA A 68 12.65 -18.85 0.56
N GLN A 69 12.00 -18.08 1.44
CA GLN A 69 11.83 -18.43 2.86
C GLN A 69 10.43 -18.95 3.20
N SER A 70 9.54 -19.10 2.21
CA SER A 70 8.21 -19.68 2.42
C SER A 70 8.36 -21.19 2.60
N PRO A 71 8.17 -21.76 3.80
CA PRO A 71 8.14 -23.20 3.95
C PRO A 71 6.91 -23.69 3.19
N SER A 72 7.11 -24.71 2.36
CA SER A 72 6.04 -25.52 1.79
C SER A 72 5.17 -26.04 2.94
N VAL A 73 3.99 -25.44 3.09
CA VAL A 73 2.87 -25.99 3.87
C VAL A 73 2.12 -26.95 2.97
#